data_AF-A0A6L7GKP2-F1
#
_entry.id   AF-A0A6L7GKP2-F1
#
_cell.length_a   1.000
_cell.length_b   1.000
_cell.length_c   1.000
_cell.angle_alpha   90.00
_cell.angle_beta   90.00
_cell.angle_gamma   90.00
#
_symmetry.space_group_name_H-M   'P 1'
#
loop_
_entity.id
_entity.type
_entity.pdbx_description
1 polymer ?
#
loop_
_entity_poly.entity_id
_entity_poly.type
_entity_poly.pdbx_seq_one_letter_code
_entity_poly.pdbx_strand_id
1 'polypeptide(L)'
;MKATAVAAFGIALALGTTACGAGQISQTNSMEPAVNGNTATLGSLQLRDVQIIYPTEKADEVFGNGGPFEVAFVISNIDTLENDRLVGIDAPKGGSVTITGGDQSIPAGQALRAGKPVGLLEPEGVEATDEEERLSVTLDGAGDSVAPGLTTPLTFRFEKSGEITVDTPVDAGTYMVRQDKIRQAEPPADQHVGEEH
;
A
#
# COMPACT_ATOMS: atom_id res chain seq x y z
N MET A 1 -70.59 -44.64 3.45
CA MET A 1 -70.85 -43.46 2.61
C MET A 1 -69.53 -42.80 2.28
N LYS A 2 -69.28 -42.53 1.00
CA LYS A 2 -68.15 -41.74 0.53
C LYS A 2 -68.47 -40.26 0.81
N ALA A 3 -67.55 -39.53 1.40
CA ALA A 3 -67.59 -38.06 1.40
C ALA A 3 -66.17 -37.54 1.23
N THR A 4 -65.82 -37.34 -0.03
CA THR A 4 -64.70 -36.53 -0.49
C THR A 4 -64.99 -35.08 -0.11
N ALA A 5 -64.08 -34.41 0.60
CA ALA A 5 -64.10 -32.96 0.74
C ALA A 5 -62.78 -32.40 0.19
N VAL A 6 -62.92 -31.65 -0.88
CA VAL A 6 -61.88 -30.99 -1.67
C VAL A 6 -61.40 -29.73 -0.94
N ALA A 7 -60.12 -29.43 -1.13
CA ALA A 7 -59.33 -28.34 -0.58
C ALA A 7 -59.88 -26.92 -0.79
N ALA A 8 -59.49 -26.00 0.11
CA ALA A 8 -59.40 -24.58 -0.17
C ALA A 8 -58.20 -23.96 0.58
N PHE A 9 -57.47 -23.10 -0.14
CA PHE A 9 -56.21 -22.43 0.17
C PHE A 9 -56.23 -21.54 1.43
N GLY A 10 -55.06 -21.41 2.08
CA GLY A 10 -54.78 -20.36 3.06
C GLY A 10 -53.30 -20.27 3.42
N ILE A 11 -52.55 -19.43 2.70
CA ILE A 11 -51.14 -19.09 2.93
C ILE A 11 -51.01 -18.23 4.19
N ALA A 12 -50.04 -18.52 5.08
CA ALA A 12 -49.46 -17.48 5.94
C ALA A 12 -48.07 -17.84 6.49
N LEU A 13 -47.09 -17.07 5.98
CA LEU A 13 -45.87 -16.57 6.63
C LEU A 13 -44.79 -17.59 7.00
N ALA A 14 -43.95 -17.89 6.00
CA ALA A 14 -42.59 -18.34 6.21
C ALA A 14 -41.84 -17.34 7.10
N LEU A 15 -41.10 -17.90 8.05
CA LEU A 15 -40.31 -17.24 9.07
C LEU A 15 -39.43 -16.14 8.47
N GLY A 16 -39.60 -14.92 8.97
CA GLY A 16 -38.62 -13.87 8.82
C GLY A 16 -37.36 -14.25 9.58
N THR A 17 -36.40 -14.86 8.90
CA THR A 17 -35.00 -14.86 9.31
C THR A 17 -34.17 -14.30 8.17
N THR A 18 -34.32 -13.00 7.91
CA THR A 18 -33.26 -12.23 7.24
C THR A 18 -32.13 -12.02 8.25
N ALA A 19 -31.47 -13.11 8.64
CA ALA A 19 -30.25 -13.09 9.42
C ALA A 19 -29.09 -13.36 8.45
N CYS A 20 -28.09 -12.47 8.47
CA CYS A 20 -26.81 -12.57 7.77
C CYS A 20 -26.85 -12.67 6.23
N GLY A 21 -27.15 -11.57 5.55
CA GLY A 21 -26.77 -11.34 4.15
C GLY A 21 -25.35 -10.78 3.95
N ALA A 22 -24.53 -10.70 5.00
CA ALA A 22 -23.12 -10.31 4.90
C ALA A 22 -22.25 -11.58 4.84
N GLY A 23 -22.42 -12.37 3.78
CA GLY A 23 -21.79 -13.67 3.63
C GLY A 23 -20.76 -13.70 2.50
N GLN A 24 -19.51 -13.98 2.87
CA GLN A 24 -18.46 -14.65 2.09
C GLN A 24 -17.67 -13.86 1.03
N ILE A 25 -18.26 -12.91 0.29
CA ILE A 25 -17.50 -12.07 -0.65
C ILE A 25 -17.96 -10.62 -0.50
N SER A 26 -17.28 -9.85 0.33
CA SER A 26 -17.47 -8.40 0.34
C SER A 26 -16.88 -7.82 -0.94
N GLN A 27 -17.60 -6.96 -1.64
CA GLN A 27 -17.08 -6.19 -2.78
C GLN A 27 -15.93 -5.25 -2.38
N THR A 28 -15.60 -5.13 -1.08
CA THR A 28 -14.39 -4.48 -0.59
C THR A 28 -13.22 -5.44 -0.36
N ASN A 29 -13.41 -6.76 -0.40
CA ASN A 29 -12.36 -7.75 -0.09
C ASN A 29 -11.26 -7.82 -1.17
N SER A 30 -11.55 -7.27 -2.35
CA SER A 30 -10.61 -7.12 -3.47
C SER A 30 -10.16 -5.69 -3.67
N MET A 31 -10.57 -4.77 -2.79
CA MET A 31 -10.02 -3.42 -2.83
C MET A 31 -8.60 -3.52 -2.30
N GLU A 32 -7.62 -3.51 -3.21
CA GLU A 32 -6.25 -3.23 -2.84
C GLU A 32 -6.23 -1.91 -2.06
N PRO A 33 -5.51 -1.85 -0.93
CA PRO A 33 -5.48 -0.63 -0.13
C PRO A 33 -5.11 0.55 -1.04
N ALA A 34 -5.82 1.67 -0.92
CA ALA A 34 -5.44 2.93 -1.55
C ALA A 34 -4.25 3.56 -0.79
N VAL A 35 -3.21 2.76 -0.57
CA VAL A 35 -1.95 3.14 0.03
C VAL A 35 -0.95 3.21 -1.11
N ASN A 36 -0.04 4.17 -1.05
CA ASN A 36 0.92 4.37 -2.14
C ASN A 36 1.99 3.27 -2.18
N GLY A 37 2.09 2.41 -1.16
CA GLY A 37 2.99 1.25 -1.11
C GLY A 37 2.41 -0.05 -1.65
N ASN A 38 3.30 -0.94 -2.09
CA ASN A 38 2.94 -2.27 -2.59
C ASN A 38 2.78 -3.28 -1.44
N THR A 39 2.16 -4.42 -1.72
CA THR A 39 1.98 -5.50 -0.73
C THR A 39 2.46 -6.84 -1.28
N ALA A 40 2.88 -7.74 -0.38
CA ALA A 40 3.31 -9.08 -0.72
C ALA A 40 3.01 -10.06 0.41
N THR A 41 3.00 -11.37 0.12
CA THR A 41 2.79 -12.41 1.14
C THR A 41 3.77 -13.55 0.92
N LEU A 42 4.50 -13.91 1.98
CA LEU A 42 5.49 -14.99 2.00
C LEU A 42 5.13 -15.91 3.17
N GLY A 43 4.44 -17.01 2.89
CA GLY A 43 3.93 -17.90 3.94
C GLY A 43 3.03 -17.15 4.92
N SER A 44 3.41 -17.13 6.20
CA SER A 44 2.70 -16.42 7.29
C SER A 44 3.10 -14.94 7.40
N LEU A 45 4.06 -14.45 6.61
CA LEU A 45 4.46 -13.04 6.61
C LEU A 45 3.66 -12.26 5.57
N GLN A 46 3.06 -11.15 6.01
CA GLN A 46 2.35 -10.21 5.15
C GLN A 46 3.09 -8.87 5.15
N LEU A 47 3.63 -8.51 3.99
CA LEU A 47 4.27 -7.22 3.76
C LEU A 47 3.23 -6.25 3.23
N ARG A 48 3.09 -5.10 3.88
CA ARG A 48 2.11 -4.06 3.57
C ARG A 48 2.79 -2.71 3.51
N ASP A 49 2.25 -1.84 2.66
CA ASP A 49 2.68 -0.45 2.51
C ASP A 49 4.19 -0.33 2.27
N VAL A 50 4.74 -1.23 1.46
CA VAL A 50 6.17 -1.21 1.11
C VAL A 50 6.38 -0.11 0.08
N GLN A 51 7.10 0.95 0.46
CA GLN A 51 7.32 2.13 -0.37
C GLN A 51 8.67 2.79 -0.12
N ILE A 52 9.18 3.45 -1.15
CA ILE A 52 10.32 4.38 -1.06
C ILE A 52 9.74 5.79 -0.87
N ILE A 53 10.12 6.45 0.21
CA ILE A 53 9.66 7.79 0.55
C ILE A 53 10.32 8.81 -0.38
N TYR A 54 9.51 9.68 -0.98
CA TYR A 54 10.03 10.76 -1.81
C TYR A 54 10.79 11.79 -0.95
N PRO A 55 12.02 12.17 -1.33
CA PRO A 55 12.79 13.17 -0.63
C PRO A 55 12.17 14.55 -0.81
N THR A 56 11.64 15.15 0.27
CA THR A 56 11.02 16.48 0.23
C THR A 56 12.03 17.62 0.17
N GLU A 57 13.24 17.38 0.66
CA GLU A 57 14.36 18.32 0.60
C GLU A 57 15.34 17.92 -0.51
N LYS A 58 15.71 18.89 -1.35
CA LYS A 58 16.73 18.71 -2.41
C LYS A 58 16.49 17.48 -3.29
N ALA A 59 15.22 17.21 -3.64
CA ALA A 59 14.83 16.01 -4.39
C ALA A 59 15.72 15.77 -5.62
N ASP A 60 15.98 16.79 -6.43
CA ASP A 60 16.82 16.69 -7.62
C ASP A 60 18.25 16.19 -7.32
N GLU A 61 18.83 16.62 -6.19
CA GLU A 61 20.16 16.18 -5.73
C GLU A 61 20.11 14.74 -5.23
N VAL A 62 19.09 14.37 -4.45
CA VAL A 62 18.91 13.01 -3.92
C VAL A 62 18.69 12.00 -5.05
N PHE A 63 17.81 12.30 -6.00
CA PHE A 63 17.61 11.46 -7.18
C PHE A 63 18.87 11.41 -8.05
N GLY A 64 19.54 12.54 -8.26
CA GLY A 64 20.79 12.59 -9.04
C GLY A 64 21.93 11.77 -8.43
N ASN A 65 22.00 11.69 -7.11
CA ASN A 65 22.98 10.87 -6.38
C ASN A 65 22.53 9.41 -6.19
N GLY A 66 21.26 9.10 -6.44
CA GLY A 66 20.67 7.78 -6.20
C GLY A 66 20.44 7.48 -4.72
N GLY A 67 20.20 8.49 -3.89
CA GLY A 67 19.91 8.36 -2.45
C GLY A 67 20.56 9.47 -1.62
N PRO A 68 20.39 9.46 -0.29
CA PRO A 68 19.65 8.45 0.48
C PRO A 68 18.13 8.56 0.30
N PHE A 69 17.46 7.41 0.17
CA PHE A 69 16.00 7.31 0.21
C PHE A 69 15.54 6.55 1.46
N GLU A 70 14.51 7.03 2.14
CA GLU A 70 13.88 6.27 3.23
C GLU A 70 12.95 5.20 2.66
N VAL A 71 12.92 4.02 3.27
CA VAL A 71 11.98 2.95 2.93
C VAL A 71 11.03 2.72 4.10
N ALA A 72 9.73 2.77 3.83
CA ALA A 72 8.70 2.48 4.82
C ALA A 72 7.99 1.16 4.47
N PHE A 73 7.62 0.40 5.51
CA PHE A 73 6.84 -0.83 5.38
C PHE A 73 6.25 -1.29 6.72
N VAL A 74 5.29 -2.20 6.64
CA VAL A 74 4.79 -3.01 7.75
C VAL A 74 4.87 -4.48 7.38
N ILE A 75 5.46 -5.31 8.24
CA ILE A 75 5.54 -6.76 8.07
C ILE A 75 4.81 -7.41 9.24
N SER A 76 3.66 -8.03 8.98
CA SER A 76 2.89 -8.75 10.00
C SER A 76 3.15 -10.25 9.93
N ASN A 77 3.43 -10.87 11.07
CA ASN A 77 3.53 -12.32 11.20
C ASN A 77 2.21 -12.87 11.74
N ILE A 78 1.43 -13.52 10.86
CA ILE A 78 0.15 -14.14 11.23
C ILE A 78 0.29 -15.58 11.72
N ASP A 79 1.53 -16.08 11.86
CA ASP A 79 1.78 -17.35 12.54
C ASP A 79 1.42 -17.24 14.01
N THR A 80 0.97 -18.35 14.60
CA THR A 80 0.53 -18.40 16.01
C THR A 80 1.62 -18.88 16.96
N LEU A 81 2.72 -19.43 16.44
CA LEU A 81 3.76 -20.11 17.22
C LEU A 81 5.17 -19.73 16.78
N GLU A 82 5.39 -19.55 15.48
CA GLU A 82 6.74 -19.35 14.94
C GLU A 82 7.06 -17.86 14.76
N ASN A 83 8.12 -17.41 15.43
CA ASN A 83 8.73 -16.11 15.18
C ASN A 83 9.57 -16.14 13.90
N ASP A 84 9.72 -15.00 13.24
CA ASP A 84 10.70 -14.79 12.17
C ASP A 84 11.57 -13.56 12.46
N ARG A 85 12.50 -13.24 11.56
CA ARG A 85 13.38 -12.08 11.65
C ARG A 85 13.73 -11.56 10.27
N LEU A 86 13.64 -10.24 10.07
CA LEU A 86 14.18 -9.59 8.89
C LEU A 86 15.71 -9.55 8.98
N VAL A 87 16.41 -10.25 8.09
CA VAL A 87 17.88 -10.34 8.09
C VAL A 87 18.54 -9.43 7.06
N GLY A 88 17.77 -8.91 6.10
CA GLY A 88 18.27 -7.94 5.13
C GLY A 88 17.25 -7.57 4.07
N ILE A 89 17.58 -6.51 3.33
CA ILE A 89 16.86 -6.10 2.13
C ILE A 89 17.93 -5.85 1.06
N ASP A 90 17.77 -6.47 -0.10
CA ASP A 90 18.67 -6.26 -1.24
C ASP A 90 18.03 -5.34 -2.27
N ALA A 91 18.84 -4.44 -2.82
CA ALA A 91 18.44 -3.50 -3.86
C ALA A 91 19.13 -3.83 -5.20
N PRO A 92 18.52 -3.48 -6.34
CA PRO A 92 19.08 -3.78 -7.66
C PRO A 92 20.26 -2.86 -8.00
N LYS A 93 21.03 -3.25 -9.03
CA LYS A 93 22.04 -2.40 -9.71
C LYS A 93 23.11 -1.76 -8.80
N GLY A 94 23.44 -2.41 -7.67
CA GLY A 94 24.48 -1.94 -6.76
C GLY A 94 24.00 -0.97 -5.68
N GLY A 95 22.68 -0.76 -5.56
CA GLY A 95 22.10 -0.09 -4.41
C GLY A 95 22.37 -0.88 -3.12
N SER A 96 22.50 -0.15 -2.01
CA SER A 96 22.72 -0.71 -0.68
C SER A 96 21.61 -0.27 0.26
N VAL A 97 21.04 -1.22 1.00
CA VAL A 97 20.07 -0.92 2.06
C VAL A 97 20.73 -1.04 3.42
N THR A 98 20.59 0.00 4.23
CA THR A 98 21.04 0.03 5.62
C THR A 98 19.83 0.01 6.54
N ILE A 99 19.81 -0.91 7.50
CA ILE A 99 18.76 -1.03 8.51
C ILE A 99 19.38 -0.69 9.87
N THR A 100 18.80 0.28 10.57
CA THR A 100 19.27 0.74 11.89
C THR A 100 18.11 0.98 12.83
N GLY A 101 18.40 1.00 14.14
CA GLY A 101 17.39 1.13 15.18
C GLY A 101 16.51 -0.11 15.30
N GLY A 102 15.83 -0.24 16.44
CA GLY A 102 14.86 -1.30 16.72
C GLY A 102 15.37 -2.73 16.73
N ASP A 103 14.50 -3.65 17.16
CA ASP A 103 14.67 -5.09 16.93
C ASP A 103 14.08 -5.48 15.56
N GLN A 104 14.79 -6.31 14.82
CA GLN A 104 14.35 -6.85 13.53
C GLN A 104 13.56 -8.16 13.67
N SER A 105 13.33 -8.62 14.90
CA SER A 105 12.47 -9.78 15.16
C SER A 105 11.02 -9.49 14.79
N ILE A 106 10.33 -10.54 14.34
CA ILE A 106 8.91 -10.51 13.98
C ILE A 106 8.23 -11.65 14.75
N PRO A 107 7.91 -11.44 16.04
CA PRO A 107 7.28 -12.46 16.85
C PRO A 107 5.93 -12.93 16.27
N ALA A 108 5.53 -14.15 16.60
CA ALA A 108 4.22 -14.69 16.24
C ALA A 108 3.08 -13.74 16.68
N GLY A 109 2.17 -13.45 15.77
CA GLY A 109 1.04 -12.54 16.00
C GLY A 109 1.40 -11.05 16.10
N GLN A 110 2.64 -10.65 15.82
CA GLN A 110 3.10 -9.25 15.90
C GLN A 110 3.52 -8.69 14.54
N ALA A 111 3.91 -7.41 14.53
CA ALA A 111 4.34 -6.72 13.33
C ALA A 111 5.64 -5.94 13.54
N LEU A 112 6.49 -5.96 12.52
CA LEU A 112 7.67 -5.12 12.39
C LEU A 112 7.35 -3.93 11.49
N ARG A 113 7.80 -2.74 11.88
CA ARG A 113 7.53 -1.49 11.13
C ARG A 113 8.83 -0.77 10.82
N ALA A 114 8.90 -0.16 9.65
CA ALA A 114 10.01 0.69 9.24
C ALA A 114 9.51 2.00 8.67
N GLY A 115 10.28 3.06 8.92
CA GLY A 115 10.03 4.41 8.40
C GLY A 115 8.69 5.01 8.86
N LYS A 116 8.39 6.20 8.34
CA LYS A 116 7.08 6.83 8.49
C LYS A 116 6.38 6.89 7.12
N PRO A 117 5.33 6.10 6.88
CA PRO A 117 4.58 6.21 5.64
C PRO A 117 3.88 7.57 5.56
N VAL A 118 3.74 8.10 4.35
CA VAL A 118 3.09 9.41 4.16
C VAL A 118 1.63 9.35 4.62
N GLY A 119 1.14 10.44 5.19
CA GLY A 119 -0.25 10.52 5.66
C GLY A 119 -0.52 9.81 6.98
N LEU A 120 0.52 9.31 7.68
CA LEU A 120 0.39 8.90 9.07
C LEU A 120 0.00 10.12 9.92
N LEU A 121 -1.24 10.14 10.42
CA LEU A 121 -1.73 11.19 11.29
C LEU A 121 -1.15 10.98 12.69
N GLU A 122 -0.17 11.80 13.06
CA GLU A 122 0.31 11.90 14.44
C GLU A 122 -0.64 12.86 15.19
N PRO A 123 -1.38 12.38 16.21
CA PRO A 123 -2.28 13.27 16.94
C PRO A 123 -1.46 14.32 17.72
N GLU A 124 -1.71 15.60 17.46
CA GLU A 124 -1.00 16.68 18.16
C GLU A 124 -1.41 16.72 19.65
N GLY A 125 -0.43 16.74 20.56
CA GLY A 125 -0.66 16.92 22.00
C GLY A 125 -1.00 15.63 22.77
N VAL A 126 -0.85 14.45 22.16
CA VAL A 126 -0.78 13.18 22.88
C VAL A 126 0.67 12.75 22.94
N GLU A 127 1.25 12.77 24.13
CA GLU A 127 2.52 12.07 24.39
C GLU A 127 2.25 10.59 24.07
N ALA A 128 2.81 10.08 22.98
CA ALA A 128 2.73 8.67 22.66
C ALA A 128 3.42 7.90 23.79
N THR A 129 2.62 7.33 24.71
CA THR A 129 3.17 6.54 25.83
C THR A 129 3.82 5.25 25.36
N ASP A 130 3.53 4.86 24.11
CA ASP A 130 4.11 3.75 23.39
C ASP A 130 4.55 4.26 22.00
N GLU A 131 5.73 4.88 21.91
CA GLU A 131 6.38 5.01 20.61
C GLU A 131 6.61 3.59 20.07
N GLU A 132 5.72 3.10 19.19
CA GLU A 132 5.92 1.83 18.50
C GLU A 132 7.33 1.86 17.87
N GLU A 133 8.20 0.94 18.29
CA GLU A 133 9.57 0.86 17.85
C GLU A 133 9.61 0.61 16.33
N ARG A 134 10.21 1.55 15.60
CA ARG A 134 10.32 1.50 14.13
C ARG A 134 11.78 1.41 13.73
N LEU A 135 12.04 0.57 12.74
CA LEU A 135 13.33 0.54 12.06
C LEU A 135 13.50 1.81 11.22
N SER A 136 14.73 2.30 11.14
CA SER A 136 15.15 3.26 10.13
C SER A 136 15.83 2.50 8.99
N VAL A 137 15.26 2.58 7.78
CA VAL A 137 15.72 1.86 6.60
C VAL A 137 16.06 2.87 5.51
N THR A 138 17.32 2.87 5.08
CA THR A 138 17.83 3.79 4.06
C THR A 138 18.35 3.02 2.86
N LEU A 139 17.94 3.44 1.66
CA LEU A 139 18.40 2.96 0.37
C LEU A 139 19.35 4.00 -0.26
N ASP A 140 20.59 3.59 -0.51
CA ASP A 140 21.63 4.41 -1.12
C ASP A 140 22.14 3.79 -2.43
N GLY A 141 22.76 4.61 -3.28
CA GLY A 141 23.45 4.15 -4.48
C GLY A 141 22.53 3.50 -5.52
N ALA A 142 21.23 3.79 -5.48
CA ALA A 142 20.24 3.18 -6.36
C ALA A 142 20.29 3.75 -7.79
N GLY A 143 21.03 4.84 -8.02
CA GLY A 143 21.15 5.51 -9.33
C GLY A 143 19.79 5.73 -10.00
N ASP A 144 19.70 5.44 -11.30
CA ASP A 144 18.47 5.56 -12.09
C ASP A 144 17.41 4.48 -11.81
N SER A 145 17.62 3.58 -10.83
CA SER A 145 16.62 2.56 -10.49
C SER A 145 15.46 3.13 -9.67
N VAL A 146 15.68 4.23 -8.97
CA VAL A 146 14.68 4.93 -8.15
C VAL A 146 14.35 6.25 -8.81
N ALA A 147 13.12 6.38 -9.30
CA ALA A 147 12.62 7.65 -9.84
C ALA A 147 11.12 7.80 -9.54
N PRO A 148 10.59 9.04 -9.48
CA PRO A 148 9.17 9.26 -9.27
C PRO A 148 8.33 8.56 -10.34
N GLY A 149 7.33 7.79 -9.91
CA GLY A 149 6.46 7.03 -10.81
C GLY A 149 7.05 5.72 -11.34
N LEU A 150 8.27 5.33 -10.91
CA LEU A 150 8.83 4.00 -11.13
C LEU A 150 8.76 3.14 -9.85
N THR A 151 8.80 1.84 -10.04
CA THR A 151 8.93 0.84 -8.98
C THR A 151 10.33 0.25 -8.98
N THR A 152 10.93 0.13 -7.79
CA THR A 152 12.22 -0.52 -7.57
C THR A 152 11.99 -1.89 -6.93
N PRO A 153 12.44 -3.01 -7.52
CA PRO A 153 12.28 -4.32 -6.90
C PRO A 153 13.21 -4.47 -5.70
N LEU A 154 12.67 -4.46 -4.48
CA LEU A 154 13.41 -4.70 -3.24
C LEU A 154 13.18 -6.14 -2.78
N THR A 155 14.26 -6.88 -2.49
CA THR A 155 14.17 -8.28 -2.04
C THR A 155 14.37 -8.35 -0.53
N PHE A 156 13.30 -8.69 0.19
CA PHE A 156 13.30 -8.88 1.63
C PHE A 156 13.74 -10.29 1.97
N ARG A 157 14.68 -10.42 2.90
CA ARG A 157 15.23 -11.70 3.33
C ARG A 157 14.91 -11.94 4.80
N PHE A 158 14.36 -13.11 5.07
CA PHE A 158 13.93 -13.54 6.40
C PHE A 158 14.72 -14.76 6.85
N GLU A 159 14.95 -14.87 8.15
CA GLU A 159 15.73 -15.95 8.74
C GLU A 159 15.09 -17.33 8.49
N LYS A 160 13.76 -17.43 8.58
CA LYS A 160 13.04 -18.70 8.43
C LYS A 160 12.19 -18.78 7.17
N SER A 161 11.43 -17.74 6.84
CA SER A 161 10.47 -17.77 5.71
C SER A 161 11.11 -17.69 4.33
N GLY A 162 12.42 -17.40 4.24
CA GLY A 162 13.14 -17.25 2.98
C GLY A 162 13.07 -15.81 2.46
N GLU A 163 12.87 -15.62 1.16
CA GLU A 163 12.99 -14.30 0.52
C GLU A 163 11.78 -14.00 -0.36
N ILE A 164 11.43 -12.71 -0.46
CA ILE A 164 10.38 -12.22 -1.36
C ILE A 164 10.76 -10.86 -1.94
N THR A 165 10.55 -10.70 -3.24
CA THR A 165 10.76 -9.43 -3.94
C THR A 165 9.45 -8.66 -4.02
N VAL A 166 9.51 -7.36 -3.69
CA VAL A 166 8.39 -6.43 -3.76
C VAL A 166 8.75 -5.29 -4.70
N ASP A 167 7.94 -5.09 -5.75
CA ASP A 167 8.07 -3.92 -6.64
C ASP A 167 7.66 -2.67 -5.88
N THR A 168 8.64 -1.94 -5.37
CA THR A 168 8.46 -0.89 -4.36
C THR A 168 8.35 0.47 -5.05
N PRO A 169 7.17 1.10 -5.07
CA PRO A 169 6.96 2.41 -5.68
C PRO A 169 7.68 3.52 -4.92
N VAL A 170 8.05 4.58 -5.65
CA VAL A 170 8.45 5.86 -5.04
C VAL A 170 7.21 6.72 -4.82
N ASP A 171 6.86 6.95 -3.56
CA ASP A 171 5.68 7.73 -3.22
C ASP A 171 5.99 9.23 -3.15
N ALA A 172 5.68 9.93 -4.25
CA ALA A 172 5.81 11.38 -4.36
C ALA A 172 4.56 12.16 -3.89
N GLY A 173 3.49 11.49 -3.45
CA GLY A 173 2.25 12.12 -2.99
C GLY A 173 1.79 13.33 -3.84
N THR A 174 1.42 14.43 -3.17
CA THR A 174 1.14 15.73 -3.81
C THR A 174 2.39 16.59 -4.00
N TYR A 175 3.59 16.08 -3.71
CA TYR A 175 4.84 16.84 -3.73
C TYR A 175 5.32 17.16 -5.16
N MET A 176 4.79 16.45 -6.16
CA MET A 176 4.99 16.80 -7.57
C MET A 176 3.97 17.87 -7.99
N VAL A 177 4.46 19.07 -8.33
CA VAL A 177 3.64 20.08 -9.01
C VAL A 177 3.23 19.52 -10.38
N ARG A 178 1.94 19.53 -10.71
CA ARG A 178 1.45 19.15 -12.05
C ARG A 178 2.18 19.96 -13.11
N GLN A 179 2.93 19.30 -14.00
CA GLN A 179 3.67 19.94 -15.09
C GLN A 179 2.79 20.32 -16.30
N ASP A 180 1.48 20.14 -16.20
CA ASP A 180 0.53 20.51 -17.25
C ASP A 180 0.58 22.03 -17.47
N LYS A 181 1.40 22.47 -18.44
CA LYS A 181 1.17 23.76 -19.08
C LYS A 181 -0.23 23.69 -19.65
N ILE A 182 -1.13 24.55 -19.19
CA ILE A 182 -2.43 24.75 -19.82
C ILE A 182 -2.14 24.94 -21.31
N ARG A 183 -2.50 23.94 -22.12
CA ARG A 183 -2.51 24.07 -23.57
C ARG A 183 -3.51 25.20 -23.80
N GLN A 184 -3.01 26.41 -24.08
CA GLN A 184 -3.88 27.56 -24.35
C GLN A 184 -4.94 27.05 -25.33
N ALA A 185 -6.20 27.14 -24.91
CA ALA A 185 -7.31 26.75 -25.76
C ALA A 185 -7.12 27.49 -27.09
N GLU A 186 -6.97 26.71 -28.16
CA GLU A 186 -6.92 27.25 -29.51
C GLU A 186 -8.15 28.15 -29.68
N PRO A 187 -7.99 29.43 -30.06
CA PRO A 187 -9.14 30.30 -30.24
C PRO A 187 -10.08 29.65 -31.26
N PRO A 188 -11.39 29.65 -31.01
CA PRO A 188 -12.34 28.98 -31.89
C PRO A 188 -12.18 29.51 -33.30
N ALA A 189 -12.12 28.59 -34.26
CA ALA A 189 -12.10 28.93 -35.68
C ALA A 189 -13.37 29.75 -36.00
N ASP A 190 -13.19 30.95 -36.54
CA ASP A 190 -14.27 31.76 -37.10
C ASP A 190 -15.00 30.93 -38.17
N GLN A 191 -16.18 30.43 -37.81
CA GLN A 191 -17.09 29.76 -38.70
C GLN A 191 -18.21 30.73 -39.08
N HIS A 192 -18.17 31.10 -40.37
CA HIS A 192 -19.31 31.48 -41.22
C HIS A 192 -20.15 32.70 -40.82
N VAL A 193 -19.82 33.86 -41.41
CA VAL A 193 -20.84 34.86 -41.78
C VAL A 193 -21.04 34.74 -43.29
N GLY A 194 -22.12 34.08 -43.69
CA GLY A 194 -22.67 34.18 -45.03
C GLY A 194 -24.01 34.92 -44.95
N GLU A 195 -24.15 35.99 -45.72
CA GLU A 195 -25.37 36.52 -46.35
C GLU A 195 -24.92 37.82 -47.06
N GLU A 196 -24.69 37.82 -48.37
CA GLU A 196 -25.67 37.88 -49.46
C GLU A 196 -26.54 39.14 -49.42
N HIS A 197 -26.33 39.98 -50.44
CA HIS A 197 -27.12 41.14 -50.93
C HIS A 197 -27.03 42.50 -50.22
#